data_AF-A0A3D0CEW4-F1
#
_entry.id   AF-A0A3D0CEW4-F1
#
_cell.length_a   1.000
_cell.length_b   1.000
_cell.length_c   1.000
_cell.angle_alpha   90.00
_cell.angle_beta   90.00
_cell.angle_gamma   90.00
#
_symmetry.space_group_name_H-M   'P 1'
#
loop_
_entity.id
_entity.type
_entity.pdbx_description
1 polymer ?
#
loop_
_entity_poly.entity_id
_entity_poly.type
_entity_poly.pdbx_seq_one_letter_code
_entity_poly.pdbx_strand_id
1 'polypeptide(L)'
;MKTSLYQRLALTLCATFMIMASLLVAWSNNLVQQSKYQAEQKLHVNLAEHLAHDNPLLQDGVYDKAALENLFHTLMLLGPSFEFYFLDAQGNILTYSADPNKIKRKSVSLLPLKKLIDKPQQVPVFGDDPRDINNKKIFSASPVYQGDLLQGYLYIIIGGEIYDSIFSQVQADKDLQKYGAFIVAGLFLFLLV
;
A
#
# COMPACT_ATOMS: atom_id res chain seq x y z
N MET A 1 -49.95 -1.90 16.78
CA MET A 1 -50.34 -2.88 15.73
C MET A 1 -49.53 -4.15 15.96
N LYS A 2 -50.16 -5.30 16.17
CA LYS A 2 -49.44 -6.57 16.38
C LYS A 2 -48.98 -7.08 15.01
N THR A 3 -47.68 -7.17 14.78
CA THR A 3 -47.11 -7.72 13.54
C THR A 3 -47.62 -9.15 13.34
N SER A 4 -48.19 -9.44 12.18
CA SER A 4 -48.60 -10.80 11.81
C SER A 4 -47.40 -11.75 11.83
N LEU A 5 -47.63 -13.04 12.11
CA LEU A 5 -46.57 -14.05 12.16
C LEU A 5 -45.77 -14.11 10.85
N TYR A 6 -46.44 -13.88 9.71
CA TYR A 6 -45.82 -13.76 8.39
C TYR A 6 -44.90 -12.55 8.26
N GLN A 7 -45.31 -11.38 8.76
CA GLN A 7 -44.48 -10.17 8.74
C GLN A 7 -43.23 -10.32 9.60
N ARG A 8 -43.36 -10.95 10.77
CA ARG A 8 -42.22 -11.21 11.65
C ARG A 8 -41.20 -12.14 10.99
N LEU A 9 -41.68 -13.16 10.26
CA LEU A 9 -40.84 -14.10 9.50
C LEU A 9 -40.18 -13.44 8.28
N ALA A 10 -40.91 -12.58 7.57
CA ALA A 10 -40.39 -11.81 6.45
C ALA A 10 -39.28 -10.83 6.89
N LEU A 11 -39.50 -10.11 7.99
CA LEU A 11 -38.51 -9.18 8.56
C LEU A 11 -37.25 -9.91 9.02
N THR A 12 -37.37 -11.05 9.71
CA THR A 12 -36.19 -11.82 10.14
C THR A 12 -35.43 -12.38 8.94
N LEU A 13 -36.12 -12.88 7.92
CA LEU A 13 -35.48 -13.36 6.69
C LEU A 13 -34.74 -12.24 5.97
N CYS A 14 -35.38 -11.07 5.82
CA CYS A 14 -34.80 -9.91 5.15
C CYS A 14 -33.59 -9.35 5.92
N ALA A 15 -33.68 -9.25 7.24
CA ALA A 15 -32.56 -8.84 8.09
C ALA A 15 -31.38 -9.81 7.98
N THR A 16 -31.66 -11.11 8.01
CA THR A 16 -30.63 -12.15 7.86
C THR A 16 -29.95 -12.06 6.49
N PHE A 17 -30.72 -11.84 5.42
CA PHE A 17 -30.19 -11.68 4.07
C PHE A 17 -29.31 -10.42 3.94
N MET A 18 -29.74 -9.29 4.51
CA MET A 18 -28.96 -8.05 4.53
C MET A 18 -27.63 -8.21 5.27
N ILE A 19 -27.63 -8.90 6.41
CA ILE A 19 -26.41 -9.19 7.17
C ILE A 19 -25.47 -10.08 6.35
N MET A 20 -25.99 -11.14 5.73
CA MET A 20 -25.20 -12.06 4.92
C MET A 20 -24.60 -11.36 3.69
N ALA A 21 -25.39 -10.55 2.99
CA ALA A 21 -24.92 -9.76 1.85
C ALA A 21 -23.82 -8.77 2.25
N SER A 22 -24.00 -8.08 3.39
CA SER A 22 -22.99 -7.13 3.91
C SER A 22 -21.69 -7.83 4.27
N LEU A 23 -21.76 -9.00 4.91
CA LEU A 23 -20.58 -9.82 5.22
C LEU A 23 -19.87 -10.29 3.95
N LEU A 24 -20.61 -10.74 2.94
CA LEU A 24 -20.05 -11.20 1.67
C LEU A 24 -19.34 -10.06 0.92
N VAL A 25 -19.95 -8.88 0.86
CA VAL A 25 -19.35 -7.69 0.26
C VAL A 25 -18.08 -7.28 1.01
N ALA A 26 -18.12 -7.25 2.35
CA ALA A 26 -16.95 -6.92 3.16
C ALA A 26 -15.81 -7.92 2.94
N TRP A 27 -16.11 -9.22 2.90
CA TRP A 27 -15.11 -10.26 2.63
C TRP A 27 -14.53 -10.14 1.22
N SER A 28 -15.38 -9.95 0.21
CA SER A 28 -14.96 -9.78 -1.18
C SER A 28 -14.04 -8.57 -1.36
N ASN A 29 -14.37 -7.43 -0.74
CA ASN A 29 -13.54 -6.23 -0.79
C ASN A 29 -12.16 -6.48 -0.18
N ASN A 30 -12.09 -7.14 0.98
CA ASN A 30 -10.80 -7.47 1.61
C ASN A 30 -9.95 -8.37 0.71
N LEU A 31 -10.56 -9.40 0.11
CA LEU A 31 -9.87 -10.31 -0.81
C LEU A 31 -9.30 -9.57 -2.02
N VAL A 32 -10.12 -8.70 -2.65
CA VAL A 32 -9.69 -7.89 -3.79
C VAL A 32 -8.50 -7.00 -3.42
N GLN A 33 -8.53 -6.33 -2.26
CA GLN A 33 -7.43 -5.46 -1.84
C GLN A 33 -6.14 -6.26 -1.58
N GLN A 34 -6.24 -7.41 -0.93
CA GLN A 34 -5.07 -8.24 -0.68
C GLN A 34 -4.46 -8.79 -1.97
N SER A 35 -5.30 -9.19 -2.94
CA SER A 35 -4.84 -9.59 -4.27
C SER A 35 -4.18 -8.44 -5.04
N LYS A 36 -4.66 -7.21 -4.90
CA LYS A 36 -4.03 -6.02 -5.51
C LYS A 36 -2.63 -5.79 -4.93
N TYR A 37 -2.48 -5.75 -3.62
CA TYR A 37 -1.16 -5.57 -2.99
C TYR A 37 -0.17 -6.67 -3.40
N GLN A 38 -0.65 -7.91 -3.47
CA GLN A 38 0.17 -9.01 -3.94
C GLN A 38 0.62 -8.82 -5.39
N ALA A 39 -0.30 -8.43 -6.28
CA ALA A 39 0.01 -8.20 -7.69
C ALA A 39 0.99 -7.03 -7.88
N GLU A 40 0.71 -5.88 -7.26
CA GLU A 40 1.56 -4.69 -7.34
C GLU A 40 2.96 -4.97 -6.80
N GLN A 41 3.07 -5.59 -5.62
CA GLN A 41 4.38 -5.91 -5.06
C GLN A 41 5.11 -6.96 -5.90
N LYS A 42 4.43 -7.97 -6.45
CA LYS A 42 5.06 -8.97 -7.31
C LYS A 42 5.61 -8.36 -8.60
N LEU A 43 4.88 -7.41 -9.19
CA LEU A 43 5.31 -6.71 -10.40
C LEU A 43 6.56 -5.84 -10.18
N HIS A 44 6.69 -5.28 -8.97
CA HIS A 44 7.75 -4.32 -8.67
C HIS A 44 8.78 -4.83 -7.65
N VAL A 45 8.77 -6.12 -7.30
CA VAL A 45 9.65 -6.67 -6.26
C VAL A 45 11.14 -6.43 -6.56
N ASN A 46 11.53 -6.51 -7.83
CA ASN A 46 12.92 -6.30 -8.29
C ASN A 46 13.22 -4.84 -8.68
N LEU A 47 12.31 -3.90 -8.44
CA LEU A 47 12.51 -2.49 -8.82
C LEU A 47 13.76 -1.88 -8.16
N ALA A 48 13.92 -2.11 -6.85
CA ALA A 48 15.07 -1.61 -6.11
C ALA A 48 16.38 -2.28 -6.57
N GLU A 49 16.33 -3.56 -6.95
CA GLU A 49 17.50 -4.28 -7.44
C GLU A 49 17.99 -3.73 -8.77
N HIS A 50 17.09 -3.59 -9.75
CA HIS A 50 17.45 -3.00 -11.04
C HIS A 50 17.97 -1.57 -10.88
N LEU A 51 17.33 -0.74 -10.06
CA LEU A 51 17.79 0.63 -9.83
C LEU A 51 19.17 0.70 -9.17
N ALA A 52 19.42 -0.13 -8.16
CA ALA A 52 20.72 -0.19 -7.48
C ALA A 52 21.84 -0.70 -8.40
N HIS A 53 21.53 -1.62 -9.31
CA HIS A 53 22.49 -2.14 -10.27
C HIS A 53 22.80 -1.14 -11.39
N ASP A 54 21.77 -0.50 -11.96
CA ASP A 54 21.88 0.31 -13.18
C ASP A 54 22.35 1.74 -12.92
N ASN A 55 22.35 2.21 -11.66
CA ASN A 55 22.76 3.57 -11.31
C ASN A 55 24.04 3.57 -10.46
N PRO A 56 25.21 3.85 -11.05
CA PRO A 56 26.49 3.93 -10.33
C PRO A 56 26.45 4.92 -9.16
N LEU A 57 25.65 5.99 -9.28
CA LEU A 57 25.44 6.97 -8.20
C LEU A 57 24.89 6.35 -6.90
N LEU A 58 24.18 5.22 -6.95
CA LEU A 58 23.74 4.53 -5.75
C LEU A 58 24.87 3.74 -5.09
N GLN A 59 25.81 3.22 -5.88
CA GLN A 59 26.96 2.44 -5.41
C GLN A 59 28.10 3.36 -4.91
N ASP A 60 28.29 4.50 -5.58
CA ASP A 60 29.35 5.47 -5.29
C ASP A 60 28.88 6.61 -4.36
N GLY A 61 27.58 6.92 -4.36
CA GLY A 61 27.03 8.20 -3.92
C GLY A 61 26.38 8.23 -2.55
N VAL A 62 26.77 7.35 -1.61
CA VAL A 62 26.42 7.53 -0.18
C VAL A 62 26.85 8.92 0.33
N TYR A 63 27.86 9.51 -0.31
CA TYR A 63 28.47 10.79 0.07
C TYR A 63 27.89 12.02 -0.64
N ASP A 64 27.26 11.86 -1.81
CA ASP A 64 26.62 12.97 -2.55
C ASP A 64 25.10 12.92 -2.39
N LYS A 65 24.65 13.32 -1.20
CA LYS A 65 23.22 13.37 -0.86
C LYS A 65 22.41 14.21 -1.84
N ALA A 66 22.98 15.29 -2.36
CA ALA A 66 22.27 16.20 -3.27
C ALA A 66 22.03 15.57 -4.64
N ALA A 67 23.03 14.88 -5.20
CA ALA A 67 22.86 14.13 -6.44
C ALA A 67 21.83 13.00 -6.28
N LEU A 68 21.88 12.29 -5.15
CA LEU A 68 20.95 11.20 -4.87
C LEU A 68 19.51 11.69 -4.67
N GLU A 69 19.32 12.79 -3.96
CA GLU A 69 18.02 13.45 -3.80
C GLU A 69 17.43 13.88 -5.15
N ASN A 70 18.24 14.47 -6.04
CA ASN A 70 17.80 14.86 -7.38
C ASN A 70 17.40 13.66 -8.25
N LEU A 71 18.14 12.55 -8.18
CA LEU A 71 17.81 11.31 -8.90
C LEU A 71 16.45 10.77 -8.41
N PHE A 72 16.29 10.67 -7.10
CA PHE A 72 15.05 10.24 -6.46
C PHE A 72 13.86 11.15 -6.79
N HIS A 73 14.05 12.47 -6.79
CA HIS A 73 13.03 13.43 -7.21
C HIS A 73 12.61 13.19 -8.67
N THR A 74 13.56 13.02 -9.58
CA THR A 74 13.31 12.77 -11.01
C THR A 74 12.54 11.47 -11.22
N LEU A 75 12.93 10.39 -10.54
CA LEU A 75 12.23 9.10 -10.62
C LEU A 75 10.80 9.20 -10.10
N MET A 76 10.55 9.99 -9.06
CA MET A 76 9.20 10.22 -8.54
C MET A 76 8.32 11.01 -9.52
N LEU A 77 8.88 11.91 -10.35
CA LEU A 77 8.13 12.59 -11.41
C LEU A 77 7.69 11.63 -12.52
N LEU A 78 8.53 10.64 -12.86
CA LEU A 78 8.25 9.65 -13.90
C LEU A 78 7.35 8.51 -13.40
N GLY A 79 7.44 8.17 -12.11
CA GLY A 79 6.64 7.14 -11.46
C GLY A 79 6.12 7.64 -10.11
N PRO A 80 5.06 8.48 -10.06
CA PRO A 80 4.54 9.08 -8.83
C PRO A 80 3.95 8.08 -7.84
N SER A 81 3.79 6.83 -8.26
CA SER A 81 3.40 5.71 -7.41
C SER A 81 4.53 5.21 -6.50
N PHE A 82 5.78 5.66 -6.70
CA PHE A 82 6.94 5.20 -5.95
C PHE A 82 7.56 6.32 -5.10
N GLU A 83 8.04 5.95 -3.92
CA GLU A 83 8.82 6.83 -3.06
C GLU A 83 10.14 6.16 -2.73
N PHE A 84 11.24 6.89 -2.91
CA PHE A 84 12.58 6.33 -2.83
C PHE A 84 13.27 6.77 -1.55
N TYR A 85 13.90 5.82 -0.88
CA TYR A 85 14.62 6.02 0.37
C TYR A 85 15.94 5.27 0.32
N PHE A 86 17.03 5.93 0.69
CA PHE A 86 18.30 5.26 0.94
C PHE A 86 18.48 5.09 2.44
N LEU A 87 18.67 3.85 2.87
CA LEU A 87 18.87 3.47 4.27
C LEU A 87 20.33 3.11 4.50
N ASP A 88 20.85 3.37 5.70
CA ASP A 88 22.11 2.78 6.13
C ASP A 88 21.95 1.28 6.45
N ALA A 89 23.07 0.62 6.77
CA ALA A 89 23.10 -0.81 7.12
C ALA A 89 22.31 -1.15 8.40
N GLN A 90 21.91 -0.15 9.20
CA GLN A 90 21.11 -0.30 10.41
C GLN A 90 19.62 0.05 10.20
N GLY A 91 19.25 0.54 9.01
CA GLY A 91 17.89 0.92 8.65
C GLY A 91 17.53 2.38 8.95
N ASN A 92 18.50 3.25 9.27
CA ASN A 92 18.25 4.69 9.38
C ASN A 92 18.14 5.32 8.00
N ILE A 93 17.20 6.24 7.85
CA ILE A 93 16.94 6.92 6.57
C ILE A 93 17.98 8.02 6.37
N LEU A 94 18.80 7.90 5.32
CA LEU A 94 19.86 8.85 5.00
C LEU A 94 19.43 9.91 3.98
N THR A 95 18.68 9.49 2.95
CA THR A 95 18.23 10.31 1.81
C THR A 95 16.86 9.83 1.34
N TYR A 96 16.04 10.73 0.79
CA TYR A 96 14.68 10.43 0.36
C TYR A 96 14.21 11.30 -0.82
N SER A 97 13.21 10.84 -1.58
CA SER A 97 12.58 11.59 -2.69
C SER A 97 11.54 12.63 -2.26
N ALA A 98 11.17 12.63 -0.97
CA ALA A 98 10.04 13.35 -0.42
C ALA A 98 10.40 14.74 0.14
N ASP A 99 9.39 15.58 0.37
CA ASP A 99 9.57 16.75 1.25
C ASP A 99 10.00 16.29 2.66
N PRO A 100 11.11 16.81 3.21
CA PRO A 100 11.57 16.51 4.57
C PRO A 100 10.48 16.58 5.64
N ASN A 101 9.55 17.52 5.51
CA ASN A 101 8.46 17.74 6.48
C ASN A 101 7.44 16.60 6.51
N LYS A 102 7.40 15.79 5.46
CA LYS A 102 6.50 14.62 5.37
C LYS A 102 7.10 13.37 5.99
N ILE A 103 8.41 13.33 6.23
CA ILE A 103 9.09 12.18 6.83
C ILE A 103 8.92 12.21 8.35
N LYS A 104 8.18 11.23 8.89
CA LYS A 104 7.88 11.13 10.32
C LYS A 104 8.77 10.13 11.05
N ARG A 105 9.32 9.14 10.34
CA ARG A 105 10.24 8.15 10.89
C ARG A 105 11.69 8.50 10.55
N LYS A 106 12.60 8.24 11.49
CA LYS A 106 14.05 8.35 11.26
C LYS A 106 14.67 7.03 10.79
N SER A 107 14.00 5.92 11.04
CA SER A 107 14.45 4.58 10.69
C SER A 107 13.28 3.65 10.39
N VAL A 108 13.56 2.56 9.71
CA VAL A 108 12.62 1.50 9.38
C VAL A 108 13.18 0.15 9.81
N SER A 109 12.31 -0.80 10.15
CA SER A 109 12.74 -2.15 10.50
C SER A 109 13.34 -2.86 9.28
N LEU A 110 14.53 -3.43 9.43
CA LEU A 110 15.16 -4.24 8.38
C LEU A 110 14.59 -5.66 8.27
N LEU A 111 13.78 -6.12 9.24
CA LEU A 111 13.24 -7.48 9.25
C LEU A 111 12.36 -7.78 8.02
N PRO A 112 11.36 -6.94 7.66
CA PRO A 112 10.58 -7.14 6.44
C PRO A 112 11.43 -7.06 5.19
N LEU A 113 12.43 -6.16 5.15
CA LEU A 113 13.31 -5.98 3.99
C LEU A 113 14.10 -7.25 3.70
N LYS A 114 14.79 -7.78 4.72
CA LYS A 114 15.55 -9.03 4.59
C LYS A 114 14.64 -10.20 4.19
N LYS A 115 13.45 -10.30 4.80
CA LYS A 115 12.47 -11.33 4.43
C LYS A 115 12.08 -11.26 2.94
N LEU A 116 11.84 -10.06 2.42
CA LEU A 116 11.46 -9.89 1.01
C LEU A 116 12.65 -10.18 0.08
N ILE A 117 13.85 -9.72 0.43
CA ILE A 117 15.08 -9.98 -0.33
C ILE A 117 15.38 -11.48 -0.40
N ASP A 118 15.28 -12.20 0.73
CA ASP A 118 15.53 -13.65 0.78
C ASP A 118 14.45 -14.45 0.04
N LYS A 119 13.21 -13.96 0.03
CA LYS A 119 12.04 -14.68 -0.51
C LYS A 119 11.13 -13.76 -1.32
N PRO A 120 11.57 -13.31 -2.51
CA PRO A 120 10.84 -12.31 -3.31
C PRO A 120 9.47 -12.79 -3.81
N GLN A 121 9.24 -14.11 -3.83
CA GLN A 121 7.96 -14.70 -4.22
C GLN A 121 6.92 -14.75 -3.08
N GLN A 122 7.33 -14.53 -1.82
CA GLN A 122 6.44 -14.59 -0.64
C GLN A 122 5.78 -13.23 -0.34
N VAL A 123 5.10 -12.68 -1.34
CA VAL A 123 4.34 -11.43 -1.27
C VAL A 123 2.86 -11.68 -0.93
N PRO A 124 2.15 -10.72 -0.29
CA PRO A 124 2.63 -9.39 0.08
C PRO A 124 3.40 -9.36 1.40
N VAL A 125 4.43 -8.51 1.46
CA VAL A 125 5.22 -8.17 2.66
C VAL A 125 5.08 -6.67 2.90
N PHE A 126 4.70 -6.31 4.13
CA PHE A 126 4.52 -4.93 4.53
C PHE A 126 5.70 -4.44 5.37
N GLY A 127 6.24 -3.28 4.98
CA GLY A 127 7.32 -2.58 5.64
C GLY A 127 6.83 -1.29 6.28
N ASP A 128 7.64 -0.71 7.15
CA ASP A 128 7.33 0.56 7.80
C ASP A 128 7.21 1.69 6.77
N ASP A 129 6.17 2.52 6.89
CA ASP A 129 6.02 3.73 6.07
C ASP A 129 6.83 4.90 6.69
N PRO A 130 7.84 5.46 6.00
CA PRO A 130 8.59 6.62 6.50
C PRO A 130 7.72 7.86 6.80
N ARG A 131 6.57 8.02 6.13
CA ARG A 131 5.66 9.17 6.28
C ARG A 131 4.57 8.96 7.32
N ASP A 132 4.42 7.75 7.85
CA ASP A 132 3.42 7.42 8.86
C ASP A 132 3.95 6.45 9.92
N ILE A 133 3.92 6.88 11.18
CA ILE A 133 4.45 6.13 12.32
C ILE A 133 3.65 4.86 12.66
N ASN A 134 2.39 4.78 12.22
CA ASN A 134 1.46 3.69 12.53
C ASN A 134 1.12 2.84 11.31
N ASN A 135 1.43 3.32 10.11
CA ASN A 135 1.09 2.61 8.88
C ASN A 135 2.25 1.76 8.33
N LYS A 136 1.89 0.75 7.54
CA LYS A 136 2.83 -0.09 6.79
C LYS A 136 2.36 -0.23 5.36
N LYS A 137 3.31 -0.28 4.43
CA LYS A 137 3.04 -0.35 2.99
C LYS A 137 3.82 -1.48 2.32
N ILE A 138 3.35 -1.89 1.15
CA ILE A 138 4.13 -2.76 0.27
C ILE A 138 5.32 -1.99 -0.30
N PHE A 139 6.41 -2.70 -0.57
CA PHE A 139 7.67 -2.09 -0.95
C PHE A 139 8.52 -3.02 -1.81
N SER A 140 9.54 -2.46 -2.44
CA SER A 140 10.69 -3.16 -3.02
C SER A 140 11.94 -2.75 -2.24
N ALA A 141 12.87 -3.69 -2.07
CA ALA A 141 14.12 -3.42 -1.37
C ALA A 141 15.28 -4.18 -2.01
N SER A 142 16.46 -3.55 -2.02
CA SER A 142 17.69 -4.19 -2.48
C SER A 142 18.89 -3.72 -1.65
N PRO A 143 19.81 -4.62 -1.28
CA PRO A 143 21.06 -4.22 -0.65
C PRO A 143 21.93 -3.47 -1.66
N VAL A 144 22.62 -2.43 -1.19
CA VAL A 144 23.55 -1.64 -2.00
C VAL A 144 24.96 -1.86 -1.48
N TYR A 145 25.85 -2.32 -2.37
CA TYR A 145 27.22 -2.66 -2.05
C TYR A 145 28.19 -1.74 -2.78
N GLN A 146 29.33 -1.46 -2.13
CA GLN A 146 30.51 -0.89 -2.77
C GLN A 146 31.63 -1.94 -2.67
N GLY A 147 31.86 -2.67 -3.76
CA GLY A 147 32.63 -3.91 -3.70
C GLY A 147 31.91 -4.94 -2.83
N ASP A 148 32.58 -5.49 -1.81
CA ASP A 148 32.00 -6.45 -0.86
C ASP A 148 31.36 -5.76 0.37
N LEU A 149 31.49 -4.44 0.51
CA LEU A 149 31.01 -3.71 1.68
C LEU A 149 29.55 -3.28 1.50
N LEU A 150 28.68 -3.76 2.40
CA LEU A 150 27.29 -3.30 2.46
C LEU A 150 27.24 -1.83 2.91
N GLN A 151 26.83 -0.95 2.01
CA GLN A 151 26.63 0.46 2.30
C GLN A 151 25.27 0.71 2.97
N GLY A 152 24.27 -0.09 2.59
CA GLY A 152 22.91 0.10 3.08
C GLY A 152 21.87 -0.59 2.21
N TYR A 153 20.66 -0.05 2.21
CA TYR A 153 19.53 -0.60 1.47
C TYR A 153 18.82 0.49 0.69
N LEU A 154 18.54 0.23 -0.59
CA LEU A 154 17.57 1.00 -1.33
C LEU A 154 16.18 0.48 -0.96
N TYR A 155 15.35 1.35 -0.40
CA TYR A 155 14.01 1.05 0.06
C TYR A 155 12.99 1.88 -0.71
N ILE A 156 12.09 1.23 -1.43
CA ILE A 156 11.15 1.88 -2.33
C ILE A 156 9.73 1.51 -1.91
N ILE A 157 8.95 2.49 -1.46
CA ILE A 157 7.53 2.29 -1.16
C ILE A 157 6.76 2.21 -2.48
N ILE A 158 5.87 1.22 -2.59
CA ILE A 158 4.95 1.04 -3.72
C ILE A 158 3.57 1.53 -3.28
N GLY A 159 2.95 2.43 -4.05
CA GLY A 159 1.72 3.10 -3.63
C GLY A 159 2.02 4.26 -2.68
N GLY A 160 2.79 5.25 -3.16
CA GLY A 160 3.09 6.47 -2.43
C GLY A 160 1.85 7.32 -2.10
N GLU A 161 2.02 8.34 -1.26
CA GLU A 161 0.93 9.22 -0.80
C GLU A 161 0.12 9.86 -1.95
N ILE A 162 0.77 10.20 -3.07
CA ILE A 162 0.10 10.77 -4.24
C ILE A 162 -0.89 9.76 -4.83
N TYR A 163 -0.48 8.50 -4.95
CA TYR A 163 -1.35 7.41 -5.40
C TYR A 163 -2.53 7.20 -4.45
N ASP A 164 -2.28 7.17 -3.14
CA ASP A 164 -3.34 7.04 -2.13
C ASP A 164 -4.38 8.17 -2.22
N SER A 165 -3.92 9.41 -2.41
CA SER A 165 -4.80 10.58 -2.51
C SER A 165 -5.72 10.51 -3.74
N ILE A 166 -5.19 10.09 -4.90
CA ILE A 166 -5.99 9.94 -6.12
C ILE A 166 -6.92 8.72 -6.01
N PHE A 167 -6.42 7.61 -5.48
CA PHE A 167 -7.20 6.39 -5.34
C PHE A 167 -8.38 6.57 -4.37
N SER A 168 -8.16 7.21 -3.22
CA SER A 168 -9.21 7.49 -2.23
C SER A 168 -10.30 8.40 -2.78
N GLN A 169 -9.94 9.41 -3.59
CA GLN A 169 -10.90 10.29 -4.24
C GLN A 169 -11.78 9.53 -5.23
N VAL A 170 -11.19 8.66 -6.06
CA VAL A 170 -11.94 7.84 -7.04
C VAL A 170 -12.79 6.75 -6.37
N GLN A 171 -12.32 6.19 -5.25
CA GLN A 171 -13.03 5.14 -4.52
C GLN A 171 -14.28 5.69 -3.82
N ALA A 172 -14.21 6.89 -3.25
CA ALA A 172 -15.35 7.55 -2.59
C ALA A 172 -16.56 7.70 -3.54
N ASP A 173 -16.30 8.08 -4.80
CA ASP A 173 -17.36 8.21 -5.82
C ASP A 173 -18.03 6.87 -6.15
N LYS A 174 -17.27 5.76 -6.17
CA LYS A 174 -17.79 4.42 -6.48
C LYS A 174 -18.54 3.79 -5.31
N ASP A 175 -18.12 4.06 -4.08
CA ASP A 175 -18.79 3.54 -2.89
C ASP A 175 -20.17 4.19 -2.74
N LEU A 176 -20.32 5.49 -3.03
CA LEU A 176 -21.62 6.16 -3.06
C LEU A 176 -22.63 5.45 -3.98
N GLN A 177 -22.20 5.03 -5.17
CA GLN A 177 -23.06 4.34 -6.14
C GLN A 177 -23.47 2.94 -5.65
N LYS A 178 -22.54 2.18 -5.07
CA LYS A 178 -22.81 0.84 -4.53
C LYS A 178 -23.78 0.89 -3.35
N TYR A 179 -23.54 1.76 -2.38
CA TYR A 179 -24.44 1.89 -1.22
C TYR A 179 -25.81 2.45 -1.61
N GLY A 180 -25.88 3.34 -2.62
CA GLY A 180 -27.15 3.83 -3.18
C GLY A 180 -28.04 2.70 -3.72
N ALA A 181 -27.46 1.73 -4.44
CA ALA A 181 -28.21 0.58 -4.96
C ALA A 181 -28.75 -0.34 -3.85
N PHE A 182 -27.96 -0.57 -2.79
CA PHE A 182 -28.41 -1.34 -1.62
C PHE A 182 -29.55 -0.65 -0.86
N ILE A 183 -29.51 0.68 -0.75
CA ILE A 183 -30.59 1.47 -0.11
C ILE A 183 -31.89 1.36 -0.92
N VAL A 184 -31.82 1.48 -2.26
CA VAL A 184 -33.00 1.35 -3.13
C VAL A 184 -33.59 -0.05 -3.07
N ALA A 185 -32.75 -1.09 -3.09
CA ALA A 185 -33.20 -2.49 -2.95
C ALA A 185 -33.83 -2.75 -1.58
N GLY A 186 -33.25 -2.20 -0.50
CA GLY A 186 -33.78 -2.29 0.85
C GLY A 186 -35.13 -1.58 1.01
N LEU A 187 -35.28 -0.39 0.41
CA LEU A 187 -36.55 0.34 0.39
C LEU A 187 -37.66 -0.42 -0.37
N PHE A 188 -37.32 -1.04 -1.50
CA PHE A 188 -38.26 -1.88 -2.25
C PHE A 188 -38.73 -3.11 -1.46
N LEU A 189 -37.81 -3.76 -0.74
CA LEU A 189 -38.13 -4.89 0.14
C LEU A 189 -38.99 -4.47 1.34
N PHE A 190 -38.75 -3.29 1.91
CA PHE A 190 -39.56 -2.75 3.00
C PHE A 190 -40.98 -2.38 2.55
N LEU A 191 -41.14 -1.90 1.32
CA LEU A 191 -42.45 -1.60 0.72
C LEU A 191 -43.30 -2.84 0.40
N LEU A 192 -42.69 -4.03 0.36
CA LEU A 192 -43.34 -5.31 0.05
C LEU A 192 -43.85 -6.09 1.29
N VAL A 193 -43.50 -5.66 2.51
CA VAL A 193 -43.83 -6.33 3.80
C VAL A 193 -44.85 -5.52 4.61
#